data_AF-A0A7Y6ZLA0-F1
#
_entry.id   AF-A0A7Y6ZLA0-F1
#
_cell.length_a   1.000
_cell.length_b   1.000
_cell.length_c   1.000
_cell.angle_alpha   90.00
_cell.angle_beta   90.00
_cell.angle_gamma   90.00
#
_symmetry.space_group_name_H-M   'P 1'
#
loop_
_entity.id
_entity.type
_entity.pdbx_description
1 polymer ?
#
loop_
_entity_poly.entity_id
_entity_poly.type
_entity_poly.pdbx_seq_one_letter_code
_entity_poly.pdbx_strand_id
1 'polypeptide(L)'
;SVKGRQIWGDLVPYNVVWRTGANEATYIELSEEMTVEGQPVGAGKYSLFTIPKENGAWTVILNSEWDLEHGHFQYDEKQDVLRVEVSPEWEESSQERLSIDIEEPGIVIRWEKLKLPIQIQ
;
A
#
# COMPACT_ATOMS: atom_id res chain seq x y z
N SER A 1 -4.39 15.10 0.74
CA SER A 1 -3.50 15.83 -0.17
C SER A 1 -2.26 16.33 0.56
N VAL A 2 -1.18 16.73 -0.12
CA VAL A 2 0.09 17.13 0.51
C VAL A 2 -0.10 18.41 1.34
N LYS A 3 -0.66 19.46 0.74
CA LYS A 3 -0.93 20.77 1.39
C LYS A 3 0.31 21.38 2.07
N GLY A 4 1.49 21.24 1.46
CA GLY A 4 2.75 21.78 2.01
C GLY A 4 3.24 21.09 3.29
N ARG A 5 2.68 19.93 3.66
CA ARG A 5 3.13 19.13 4.81
C ARG A 5 4.28 18.23 4.43
N GLN A 6 5.13 17.91 5.40
CA GLN A 6 6.06 16.79 5.26
C GLN A 6 5.26 15.49 5.33
N ILE A 7 5.34 14.68 4.28
CA ILE A 7 4.56 13.44 4.19
C ILE A 7 5.33 12.31 4.87
N TRP A 8 6.52 12.01 4.39
CA TRP A 8 7.30 10.86 4.84
C TRP A 8 8.15 11.22 6.07
N GLY A 9 8.05 10.39 7.11
CA GLY A 9 8.70 10.62 8.40
C GLY A 9 7.96 11.56 9.34
N ASP A 10 6.87 12.20 8.92
CA ASP A 10 6.01 13.06 9.75
C ASP A 10 4.54 12.62 9.68
N LEU A 11 3.81 13.02 8.63
CA LEU A 11 2.40 12.62 8.47
C LEU A 11 2.24 11.10 8.32
N VAL A 12 3.17 10.46 7.61
CA VAL A 12 3.31 9.02 7.48
C VAL A 12 4.66 8.65 8.10
N PRO A 13 4.67 8.18 9.36
CA PRO A 13 5.90 7.81 10.05
C PRO A 13 6.53 6.56 9.44
N TYR A 14 7.87 6.52 9.42
CA TYR A 14 8.61 5.35 8.98
C TYR A 14 8.54 4.22 10.00
N ASN A 15 8.65 2.98 9.51
CA ASN A 15 8.61 1.74 10.30
C ASN A 15 7.29 1.55 11.09
N VAL A 16 6.22 2.21 10.66
CA VAL A 16 4.88 2.11 11.25
C VAL A 16 3.90 1.73 10.15
N VAL A 17 2.94 0.87 10.47
CA VAL A 17 1.89 0.48 9.54
C VAL A 17 1.05 1.70 9.13
N TRP A 18 0.91 1.88 7.83
CA TRP A 18 0.09 2.89 7.19
C TRP A 18 -1.01 2.21 6.38
N ARG A 19 -2.23 2.74 6.49
CA ARG A 19 -3.43 2.25 5.77
C ARG A 19 -3.40 2.43 4.25
N THR A 20 -2.35 3.04 3.70
CA THR A 20 -2.18 3.27 2.25
C THR A 20 -3.43 3.84 1.56
N GLY A 21 -4.02 4.89 2.13
CA GLY A 21 -5.31 5.42 1.67
C GLY A 21 -5.86 6.56 2.52
N ALA A 22 -7.07 7.02 2.21
CA ALA A 22 -7.77 8.10 2.92
C ALA A 22 -9.03 7.59 3.64
N ASN A 23 -9.09 7.81 4.96
CA ASN A 23 -10.17 7.42 5.88
C ASN A 23 -10.41 5.90 6.00
N GLU A 24 -10.99 5.26 5.00
CA GLU A 24 -11.27 3.82 4.94
C GLU A 24 -10.05 3.03 4.40
N ALA A 25 -9.97 1.73 4.71
CA ALA A 25 -8.94 0.87 4.13
C ALA A 25 -9.21 0.65 2.64
N THR A 26 -8.20 0.89 1.80
CA THR A 26 -8.25 0.44 0.42
C THR A 26 -8.15 -1.09 0.41
N TYR A 27 -9.02 -1.77 -0.33
CA TYR A 27 -8.91 -3.22 -0.54
C TYR A 27 -8.66 -3.56 -1.99
N ILE A 28 -8.08 -4.73 -2.20
CA ILE A 28 -7.87 -5.39 -3.49
C ILE A 28 -8.75 -6.63 -3.50
N GLU A 29 -9.49 -6.83 -4.60
CA GLU A 29 -10.26 -8.05 -4.86
C GLU A 29 -9.56 -8.84 -5.96
N LEU A 30 -9.11 -10.05 -5.63
CA LEU A 30 -8.54 -11.01 -6.56
C LEU A 30 -9.64 -12.01 -6.94
N SER A 31 -10.00 -12.06 -8.22
CA SER A 31 -11.05 -12.96 -8.73
C SER A 31 -10.62 -14.43 -8.81
N GLU A 32 -9.32 -14.67 -8.88
CA GLU A 32 -8.70 -15.98 -8.94
C GLU A 32 -7.39 -15.98 -8.13
N GLU A 33 -6.73 -17.14 -8.05
CA GLU A 33 -5.38 -17.19 -7.50
C GLU A 33 -4.44 -16.39 -8.42
N MET A 34 -3.73 -15.42 -7.85
CA MET A 34 -2.78 -14.57 -8.55
C MET A 34 -1.47 -14.54 -7.78
N THR A 35 -0.46 -13.91 -8.35
CA THR A 35 0.82 -13.65 -7.70
C THR A 35 0.96 -12.16 -7.42
N VAL A 36 1.37 -11.82 -6.20
CA VAL A 36 1.67 -10.44 -5.79
C VAL A 36 3.15 -10.37 -5.46
N GLU A 37 3.91 -9.59 -6.23
CA GLU A 37 5.39 -9.56 -6.16
C GLU A 37 6.00 -10.99 -6.22
N GLY A 38 5.43 -11.84 -7.08
CA GLY A 38 5.86 -13.23 -7.26
C GLY A 38 5.45 -14.21 -6.16
N GLN A 39 4.68 -13.79 -5.15
CA GLN A 39 4.14 -14.67 -4.11
C GLN A 39 2.69 -15.04 -4.41
N PRO A 40 2.30 -16.32 -4.33
CA PRO A 40 0.93 -16.75 -4.60
C PRO A 40 -0.04 -16.23 -3.54
N VAL A 41 -1.19 -15.72 -3.98
CA VAL A 41 -2.30 -15.24 -3.15
C VAL A 41 -3.60 -15.79 -3.73
N GLY A 42 -4.38 -16.47 -2.91
CA GLY A 42 -5.66 -17.02 -3.33
C GLY A 42 -6.67 -15.92 -3.68
N ALA A 43 -7.70 -16.29 -4.43
CA ALA A 43 -8.85 -15.43 -4.69
C ALA A 43 -9.47 -14.92 -3.37
N GLY A 44 -9.87 -13.66 -3.33
CA GLY A 44 -10.41 -13.05 -2.11
C GLY A 44 -10.32 -11.53 -2.10
N LYS A 45 -10.80 -10.94 -1.00
CA LYS A 45 -10.69 -9.50 -0.71
C LYS A 45 -9.67 -9.29 0.40
N TYR A 46 -8.78 -8.33 0.18
CA TYR A 46 -7.70 -8.04 1.11
C TYR A 46 -7.54 -6.54 1.30
N SER A 47 -7.47 -6.07 2.55
CA SER A 47 -7.04 -4.69 2.83
C SER A 47 -5.57 -4.52 2.48
N LEU A 48 -5.23 -3.36 1.94
CA LEU A 48 -3.87 -2.96 1.57
C LEU A 48 -3.25 -2.08 2.66
N PHE A 49 -2.14 -2.54 3.23
CA PHE A 49 -1.33 -1.75 4.16
C PHE A 49 0.11 -1.65 3.64
N THR A 50 0.83 -0.65 4.13
CA THR A 50 2.26 -0.47 3.83
C THR A 50 3.03 -0.08 5.08
N ILE A 51 4.31 -0.47 5.15
CA ILE A 51 5.27 0.00 6.15
C ILE A 51 6.38 0.72 5.40
N PRO A 52 6.38 2.07 5.39
CA PRO A 52 7.41 2.83 4.71
C PRO A 52 8.71 2.79 5.49
N LYS A 53 9.83 2.75 4.76
CA LYS A 53 11.18 2.91 5.30
C LYS A 53 11.79 4.20 4.76
N GLU A 54 12.63 4.83 5.58
CA GLU A 54 13.39 6.01 5.16
C GLU A 54 14.34 5.68 4.00
N ASN A 55 14.92 4.47 4.04
CA ASN A 55 15.83 3.96 3.02
C ASN A 55 15.48 2.52 2.68
N GLY A 56 15.55 2.17 1.39
CA GLY A 56 15.33 0.82 0.89
C GLY A 56 13.86 0.49 0.59
N ALA A 57 13.58 -0.80 0.47
CA ALA A 57 12.26 -1.31 0.12
C ALA A 57 11.24 -1.13 1.25
N TRP A 58 10.00 -0.87 0.87
CA TRP A 58 8.85 -0.77 1.74
C TRP A 58 8.16 -2.12 1.84
N THR A 59 7.57 -2.41 3.00
CA THR A 59 6.76 -3.62 3.13
C THR A 59 5.34 -3.32 2.65
N VAL A 60 4.84 -4.06 1.66
CA VAL A 60 3.45 -4.07 1.23
C VAL A 60 2.76 -5.28 1.86
N ILE A 61 1.56 -5.07 2.38
CA ILE A 61 0.83 -6.06 3.17
C ILE A 61 -0.56 -6.23 2.60
N LEU A 62 -0.96 -7.50 2.39
CA LEU A 62 -2.35 -7.88 2.17
C LEU A 62 -2.88 -8.53 3.45
N ASN A 63 -3.97 -8.00 3.97
CA ASN A 63 -4.61 -8.46 5.21
C ASN A 63 -6.02 -8.97 4.91
N SER A 64 -6.43 -10.11 5.50
CA SER A 64 -7.73 -10.74 5.22
C SER A 64 -8.93 -9.96 5.75
N GLU A 65 -8.73 -9.04 6.70
CA GLU A 65 -9.78 -8.14 7.17
C GLU A 65 -9.91 -6.96 6.19
N TRP A 66 -10.85 -7.08 5.24
CA TRP A 66 -11.03 -6.11 4.16
C TRP A 66 -12.01 -4.96 4.49
N ASP A 67 -12.87 -5.13 5.50
CA ASP A 67 -13.94 -4.19 5.86
C ASP A 67 -13.59 -3.39 7.14
N LEU A 68 -12.53 -2.60 7.06
CA LEU A 68 -11.99 -1.85 8.21
C LEU A 68 -12.43 -0.38 8.17
N GLU A 69 -13.56 -0.07 8.82
CA GLU A 69 -14.18 1.26 8.91
C GLU A 69 -13.27 2.35 9.52
N HIS A 70 -12.24 1.97 10.29
CA HIS A 70 -11.27 2.86 10.93
C HIS A 70 -9.81 2.61 10.48
N GLY A 71 -9.61 1.85 9.40
CA GLY A 71 -8.29 1.60 8.79
C GLY A 71 -7.27 1.01 9.77
N HIS A 72 -6.07 1.61 9.84
CA HIS A 72 -4.93 1.07 10.63
C HIS A 72 -5.20 0.89 12.13
N PHE A 73 -6.19 1.56 12.73
CA PHE A 73 -6.50 1.34 14.16
C PHE A 73 -7.08 -0.05 14.43
N GLN A 74 -7.62 -0.69 13.40
CA GLN A 74 -8.16 -2.06 13.46
C GLN A 74 -7.19 -3.07 12.84
N TYR A 75 -5.99 -2.66 12.45
CA TYR A 75 -4.99 -3.56 11.89
C TYR A 75 -4.53 -4.58 12.93
N ASP A 76 -4.63 -5.86 12.59
CA ASP A 76 -4.05 -6.98 13.32
C ASP A 76 -3.11 -7.76 12.41
N GLU A 77 -1.82 -7.75 12.74
CA GLU A 77 -0.76 -8.47 12.03
C GLU A 77 -1.04 -9.98 11.91
N LYS A 78 -1.85 -10.57 12.81
CA LYS A 78 -2.24 -11.98 12.71
C LYS A 78 -3.13 -12.29 11.52
N GLN A 79 -3.75 -11.27 10.93
CA GLN A 79 -4.60 -11.38 9.75
C GLN A 79 -3.83 -11.09 8.45
N ASP A 80 -2.52 -10.89 8.52
CA ASP A 80 -1.70 -10.71 7.32
C ASP A 80 -1.63 -12.02 6.54
N VAL A 81 -2.05 -11.94 5.28
CA VAL A 81 -2.00 -13.02 4.30
C VAL A 81 -0.69 -12.97 3.54
N LEU A 82 -0.17 -11.76 3.29
CA LEU A 82 1.08 -11.55 2.57
C LEU A 82 1.84 -10.35 3.12
N ARG A 83 3.17 -10.48 3.16
CA ARG A 83 4.11 -9.36 3.30
C ARG A 83 5.22 -9.48 2.25
N VAL A 84 5.37 -8.46 1.43
CA VAL A 84 6.39 -8.41 0.36
C VAL A 84 7.13 -7.09 0.38
N GLU A 85 8.39 -7.10 -0.03
CA GLU A 85 9.22 -5.91 -0.11
C GLU A 85 9.12 -5.32 -1.51
N VAL A 86 8.71 -4.06 -1.61
CA VAL A 86 8.55 -3.32 -2.87
C VAL A 86 9.43 -2.08 -2.83
N SER A 87 10.20 -1.86 -3.89
CA SER A 87 11.10 -0.70 -3.96
C SER A 87 10.33 0.55 -4.37
N PRO A 88 10.31 1.62 -3.54
CA PRO A 88 9.72 2.88 -3.95
C PRO A 88 10.60 3.59 -4.98
N GLU A 89 9.94 4.24 -5.93
CA GLU A 89 10.54 5.19 -6.87
C GLU A 89 10.21 6.61 -6.43
N TRP A 90 11.16 7.53 -6.57
CA TRP A 90 10.99 8.94 -6.22
C TRP A 90 11.04 9.80 -7.48
N GLU A 91 9.90 10.39 -7.80
CA GLU A 91 9.72 11.26 -8.96
C GLU A 91 10.23 12.68 -8.68
N GLU A 92 10.57 13.43 -9.74
CA GLU A 92 11.01 14.83 -9.60
C GLU A 92 9.85 15.75 -9.19
N SER A 93 8.68 15.53 -9.78
CA SER A 93 7.46 16.28 -9.52
C SER A 93 6.62 15.65 -8.42
N SER A 94 6.06 16.49 -7.55
CA SER A 94 5.17 16.07 -6.47
C SER A 94 3.70 16.14 -6.90
N GLN A 95 2.90 15.12 -6.58
CA GLN A 95 1.44 15.14 -6.79
C GLN A 95 0.66 15.37 -5.50
N GLU A 96 -0.33 16.26 -5.58
CA GLU A 96 -1.07 16.69 -4.39
C GLU A 96 -1.94 15.58 -3.79
N ARG A 97 -2.59 14.75 -4.60
CA ARG A 97 -3.54 13.73 -4.14
C ARG A 97 -2.90 12.36 -4.19
N LEU A 98 -3.25 11.53 -3.21
CA LEU A 98 -2.94 10.11 -3.27
C LEU A 98 -3.82 9.48 -4.36
N SER A 99 -3.21 8.70 -5.24
CA SER A 99 -3.90 7.87 -6.23
C SER A 99 -3.40 6.43 -6.14
N ILE A 100 -4.28 5.51 -6.51
CA ILE A 100 -3.97 4.09 -6.67
C ILE A 100 -4.60 3.74 -8.01
N ASP A 101 -3.75 3.49 -8.99
CA ASP A 101 -4.15 3.31 -10.38
C ASP A 101 -3.83 1.86 -10.79
N ILE A 102 -4.71 1.23 -11.56
CA ILE A 102 -4.45 -0.09 -12.16
C ILE A 102 -3.57 0.14 -13.39
N GLU A 103 -2.37 -0.42 -13.39
CA GLU A 103 -1.40 -0.33 -14.47
C GLU A 103 -0.72 -1.68 -14.63
N GLU A 104 -0.83 -2.30 -15.82
CA GLU A 104 -0.27 -3.63 -16.05
C GLU A 104 1.24 -3.68 -15.75
N PRO A 105 1.74 -4.71 -15.03
CA PRO A 105 1.02 -5.90 -14.59
C PRO A 105 0.57 -5.79 -13.12
N GLY A 106 -0.16 -4.76 -12.69
CA GLY A 106 -0.64 -4.65 -11.32
C GLY A 106 -1.25 -3.28 -10.98
N ILE A 107 -0.78 -2.67 -9.89
CA ILE A 107 -1.23 -1.35 -9.43
C ILE A 107 -0.04 -0.43 -9.14
N VAL A 108 -0.26 0.87 -9.18
CA VAL A 108 0.74 1.86 -8.78
C VAL A 108 0.12 2.85 -7.81
N ILE A 109 0.72 2.96 -6.62
CA ILE A 109 0.36 3.98 -5.63
C ILE A 109 1.23 5.20 -5.89
N ARG A 110 0.62 6.38 -6.00
CA ARG A 110 1.34 7.64 -6.14
C ARG A 110 0.85 8.66 -5.11
N TRP A 111 1.78 9.35 -4.47
CA TRP A 111 1.46 10.50 -3.62
C TRP A 111 2.70 11.31 -3.30
N GLU A 112 2.61 12.64 -3.32
CA GLU A 112 3.81 13.47 -3.21
C GLU A 112 4.78 13.05 -4.33
N LYS A 113 6.06 12.78 -4.06
CA LYS A 113 7.02 12.25 -5.03
C LYS A 113 7.09 10.73 -5.05
N LEU A 114 6.34 10.04 -4.18
CA LEU A 114 6.32 8.58 -4.17
C LEU A 114 5.62 8.06 -5.43
N LYS A 115 6.26 7.07 -6.04
CA LYS A 115 5.65 6.09 -6.92
C LYS A 115 6.00 4.69 -6.40
N LEU A 116 5.00 3.90 -6.06
CA LEU A 116 5.19 2.55 -5.53
C LEU A 116 4.46 1.55 -6.45
N PRO A 117 5.17 0.95 -7.43
CA PRO A 117 4.59 -0.06 -8.30
C PRO A 117 4.50 -1.41 -7.60
N ILE A 118 3.34 -2.06 -7.65
CA ILE A 118 3.09 -3.39 -7.08
C ILE A 118 2.62 -4.30 -8.21
N GLN A 119 3.39 -5.35 -8.50
CA GLN A 119 3.09 -6.35 -9.51
C GLN A 119 2.04 -7.34 -8.98
N ILE A 120 0.98 -7.55 -9.78
CA ILE A 120 -0.13 -8.48 -9.55
C ILE A 120 -0.42 -9.21 -10.88
N GLN A 121 -0.12 -10.52 -10.95
CA GLN A 121 -0.18 -11.34 -12.17
C GLN A 121 -0.97 -12.63 -11.99
#